data_AF-A0A7D9H8J5-F1
#
_entry.id   AF-A0A7D9H8J5-F1
#
_cell.length_a   1.000
_cell.length_b   1.000
_cell.length_c   1.000
_cell.angle_alpha   90.00
_cell.angle_beta   90.00
_cell.angle_gamma   90.00
#
_symmetry.space_group_name_H-M   'P 1'
#
loop_
_entity.id
_entity.type
_entity.pdbx_description
1 polymer ?
#
loop_
_entity_poly.entity_id
_entity_poly.type
_entity_poly.pdbx_seq_one_letter_code
_entity_poly.pdbx_strand_id
1 'polypeptide(L)'
;MEEIARLQASPRGHKSHLSKVLNKASEILKVEPSKADKIALTTLKTTLEQLTWKQQLVRELDKKIAAKITDPKQLETEIYESEQLSCDLEEKLNHIRKYMFIVE
;
A
#
# COMPACT_ATOMS: atom_id res chain seq x y z
N MET A 1 22.94 14.32 2.75
CA MET A 1 22.06 14.02 3.91
C MET A 1 20.64 14.56 3.73
N GLU A 2 20.45 15.80 3.28
CA GLU A 2 19.10 16.41 3.15
C GLU A 2 18.19 15.72 2.10
N GLU A 3 18.75 15.24 1.00
CA GLU A 3 18.00 14.58 -0.08
C GLU A 3 17.50 13.18 0.31
N ILE A 4 18.31 12.41 1.05
CA ILE A 4 17.93 11.08 1.55
C ILE A 4 16.80 11.22 2.58
N ALA A 5 16.90 12.19 3.50
CA ALA A 5 15.86 12.44 4.49
C ALA A 5 14.52 12.84 3.83
N ARG A 6 14.56 13.65 2.75
CA ARG A 6 13.35 13.99 1.96
C ARG A 6 12.80 12.77 1.23
N LEU A 7 13.67 11.93 0.66
CA LEU A 7 13.27 10.70 -0.01
C LEU A 7 12.68 9.68 0.97
N GLN A 8 13.14 9.62 2.23
CA GLN A 8 12.60 8.76 3.30
C GLN A 8 11.28 9.28 3.91
N ALA A 9 11.09 10.61 3.94
CA ALA A 9 9.83 11.20 4.41
C ALA A 9 8.64 10.87 3.50
N SER A 10 8.88 10.71 2.19
CA SER A 10 7.85 10.42 1.20
C SER A 10 7.21 9.02 1.39
N PRO A 11 7.95 7.91 1.53
CA PRO A 11 7.43 6.60 1.89
C PRO A 11 6.61 6.62 3.18
N ARG A 12 7.08 7.33 4.23
CA ARG A 12 6.33 7.46 5.49
C ARG A 12 4.99 8.18 5.30
N GLY A 13 4.95 9.25 4.50
CA GLY A 13 3.70 9.92 4.13
C GLY A 13 2.77 9.03 3.32
N HIS A 14 3.31 8.22 2.41
CA HIS A 14 2.55 7.24 1.66
C HIS A 14 2.03 6.10 2.54
N LYS A 15 2.80 5.61 3.52
CA LYS A 15 2.38 4.65 4.56
C LYS A 15 1.18 5.17 5.36
N SER A 16 1.21 6.44 5.79
CA SER A 16 0.09 7.06 6.50
C SER A 16 -1.18 7.14 5.65
N HIS A 17 -1.05 7.57 4.38
CA HIS A 17 -2.18 7.63 3.47
C HIS A 17 -2.73 6.23 3.13
N LEU A 18 -1.85 5.23 2.98
CA LEU A 18 -2.21 3.83 2.79
C LEU A 18 -3.09 3.33 3.94
N SER A 19 -2.70 3.58 5.20
CA SER A 19 -3.50 3.17 6.36
C SER A 19 -4.93 3.72 6.32
N LYS A 20 -5.12 4.99 5.93
CA LYS A 20 -6.46 5.60 5.83
C LYS A 20 -7.32 4.95 4.73
N VAL A 21 -6.72 4.72 3.56
CA VAL A 21 -7.40 4.08 2.43
C VAL A 21 -7.76 2.63 2.77
N LEU A 22 -6.88 1.92 3.48
CA LEU A 22 -7.09 0.55 3.94
C LEU A 22 -8.19 0.43 5.00
N ASN A 23 -8.27 1.38 5.94
CA ASN A 23 -9.35 1.38 6.93
C ASN A 23 -10.70 1.52 6.25
N LYS A 24 -10.81 2.39 5.24
CA LYS A 24 -12.04 2.56 4.46
C LYS A 24 -12.43 1.30 3.68
N ALA A 25 -11.46 0.60 3.08
CA ALA A 25 -11.70 -0.69 2.44
C ALA A 25 -12.14 -1.76 3.45
N SER A 26 -11.51 -1.80 4.63
CA SER A 26 -11.80 -2.79 5.67
C SER A 26 -13.22 -2.69 6.20
N GLU A 27 -13.78 -1.47 6.32
CA GLU A 27 -15.19 -1.29 6.70
C GLU A 27 -16.15 -1.88 5.66
N ILE A 28 -15.82 -1.76 4.38
CA ILE A 28 -16.63 -2.34 3.30
C ILE A 28 -16.50 -3.87 3.29
N LEU A 29 -15.30 -4.40 3.51
CA LEU A 29 -15.04 -5.85 3.56
C LEU A 29 -15.75 -6.57 4.71
N LYS A 30 -16.19 -5.85 5.76
CA LYS A 30 -17.00 -6.42 6.85
C LYS A 30 -18.44 -6.71 6.42
N VAL A 31 -18.93 -6.06 5.37
CA VAL A 31 -20.27 -6.31 4.82
C VAL A 31 -20.24 -7.64 4.09
N GLU A 32 -21.23 -8.50 4.31
CA GLU A 32 -21.34 -9.75 3.56
C GLU A 32 -21.36 -9.48 2.05
N PRO A 33 -20.58 -10.22 1.24
CA PRO A 33 -20.50 -10.02 -0.21
C PRO A 33 -21.87 -9.94 -0.90
N SER A 34 -22.80 -10.81 -0.49
CA SER A 34 -24.17 -10.87 -1.01
C SER A 34 -25.04 -9.65 -0.70
N LYS A 35 -24.59 -8.77 0.21
CA LYS A 35 -25.25 -7.54 0.64
C LYS A 35 -24.51 -6.28 0.20
N ALA A 36 -23.41 -6.43 -0.54
CA ALA A 36 -22.64 -5.30 -1.05
C ALA A 36 -23.45 -4.53 -2.09
N ASP A 37 -23.67 -3.24 -1.85
CA ASP A 37 -24.30 -2.38 -2.85
C ASP A 37 -23.29 -1.95 -3.95
N LYS A 38 -23.81 -1.40 -5.06
CA LYS A 38 -22.99 -0.96 -6.19
C LYS A 38 -22.01 0.16 -5.84
N ILE A 39 -22.33 0.99 -4.85
CA ILE A 39 -21.48 2.11 -4.41
C ILE A 39 -20.29 1.56 -3.62
N ALA A 40 -20.51 0.59 -2.74
CA ALA A 40 -19.49 -0.14 -2.01
C ALA A 40 -18.53 -0.85 -2.96
N LEU A 41 -19.05 -1.52 -3.99
CA LEU A 41 -18.22 -2.19 -5.01
C LEU A 41 -17.39 -1.21 -5.83
N THR A 42 -17.98 -0.09 -6.26
CA THR A 42 -17.26 0.97 -6.97
C THR A 42 -16.17 1.58 -6.08
N THR A 43 -16.45 1.76 -4.79
CA THR A 43 -15.47 2.26 -3.81
C THR A 43 -14.31 1.28 -3.63
N LEU A 44 -14.59 -0.02 -3.56
CA LEU A 44 -13.55 -1.06 -3.50
C LEU A 44 -12.70 -1.09 -4.78
N LYS A 45 -13.31 -0.98 -5.97
CA LYS A 45 -12.59 -0.88 -7.25
C LYS A 45 -11.63 0.30 -7.28
N THR A 46 -12.11 1.49 -6.97
CA THR A 46 -11.28 2.71 -6.87
C THR A 46 -10.18 2.56 -5.83
N THR A 47 -10.49 1.92 -4.69
CA THR A 47 -9.50 1.68 -3.64
C THR A 47 -8.40 0.72 -4.11
N LEU A 48 -8.77 -0.35 -4.83
CA LEU A 48 -7.82 -1.30 -5.40
C LEU A 48 -6.85 -0.62 -6.38
N GLU A 49 -7.36 0.25 -7.26
CA GLU A 49 -6.55 1.02 -8.21
C GLU A 49 -5.58 1.96 -7.48
N GLN A 50 -6.06 2.70 -6.48
CA GLN A 50 -5.23 3.60 -5.67
C GLN A 50 -4.12 2.85 -4.92
N LEU A 51 -4.44 1.69 -4.33
CA LEU A 51 -3.48 0.84 -3.62
C LEU A 51 -2.43 0.27 -4.58
N THR A 52 -2.84 -0.19 -5.76
CA THR A 52 -1.94 -0.72 -6.79
C THR A 52 -0.97 0.35 -7.29
N TRP A 53 -1.48 1.54 -7.60
CA TRP A 53 -0.65 2.67 -8.03
C TRP A 53 0.35 3.10 -6.94
N LYS A 54 -0.11 3.18 -5.68
CA LYS A 54 0.78 3.53 -4.55
C LYS A 54 1.86 2.47 -4.32
N GLN A 55 1.55 1.19 -4.50
CA GLN A 55 2.54 0.11 -4.39
C GLN A 55 3.67 0.28 -5.42
N GLN A 56 3.32 0.61 -6.67
CA GLN A 56 4.29 0.89 -7.71
C GLN A 56 5.16 2.09 -7.35
N LEU A 57 4.54 3.19 -6.91
CA LEU A 57 5.25 4.41 -6.51
C LEU A 57 6.25 4.16 -5.37
N VAL A 58 5.85 3.41 -4.33
CA VAL A 58 6.73 3.09 -3.21
C VAL A 58 7.91 2.23 -3.68
N ARG A 59 7.68 1.21 -4.51
CA ARG A 59 8.78 0.41 -5.09
C ARG A 59 9.78 1.25 -5.89
N GLU A 60 9.32 2.27 -6.60
CA GLU A 60 10.22 3.18 -7.31
C GLU A 60 11.02 4.08 -6.35
N LEU A 61 10.39 4.57 -5.28
CA LEU A 61 11.07 5.35 -4.25
C LEU A 61 12.13 4.51 -3.53
N ASP A 62 11.81 3.28 -3.17
CA ASP A 62 12.74 2.37 -2.48
C ASP A 62 13.97 2.07 -3.35
N LYS A 63 13.79 1.85 -4.66
CA LYS A 63 14.92 1.72 -5.60
C LYS A 63 15.81 2.95 -5.63
N LYS A 64 15.22 4.15 -5.62
CA LYS A 64 15.96 5.42 -5.61
C LYS A 64 16.69 5.65 -4.28
N ILE A 65 16.09 5.24 -3.17
CA ILE A 65 16.68 5.31 -1.82
C ILE A 65 17.86 4.34 -1.72
N ALA A 66 17.67 3.08 -2.11
CA ALA A 66 18.70 2.05 -2.08
C ALA A 66 19.94 2.44 -2.90
N ALA A 67 19.73 3.05 -4.08
CA ALA A 67 20.83 3.53 -4.92
C ALA A 67 21.65 4.69 -4.31
N LYS A 68 21.13 5.37 -3.28
CA LYS A 68 21.77 6.51 -2.62
C LYS A 68 22.34 6.17 -1.24
N ILE A 69 22.04 4.99 -0.69
CA ILE A 69 22.56 4.57 0.61
C ILE A 69 23.88 3.82 0.41
N THR A 70 24.94 4.35 1.00
CA THR A 70 26.28 3.73 0.99
C THR A 70 26.57 2.95 2.27
N ASP A 71 25.81 3.16 3.34
CA ASP A 71 25.92 2.42 4.60
C ASP A 71 25.10 1.11 4.52
N PRO A 72 25.74 -0.07 4.63
CA PRO A 72 25.04 -1.36 4.54
C PRO A 72 23.96 -1.57 5.59
N LYS A 73 24.14 -1.08 6.83
CA LYS A 73 23.15 -1.23 7.92
C LYS A 73 21.93 -0.36 7.69
N GLN A 74 22.16 0.84 7.16
CA GLN A 74 21.07 1.73 6.79
C GLN A 74 20.27 1.15 5.62
N LEU A 75 20.95 0.53 4.66
CA LEU A 75 20.30 -0.13 3.51
C LEU A 75 19.43 -1.32 3.97
N GLU A 76 19.95 -2.15 4.86
CA GLU A 76 19.23 -3.29 5.42
C GLU A 76 17.95 -2.84 6.15
N THR A 77 18.03 -1.76 6.92
CA THR A 77 16.85 -1.18 7.61
C THR A 77 15.78 -0.70 6.63
N GLU A 78 16.17 0.01 5.58
CA GLU A 78 15.22 0.50 4.56
C GLU A 78 14.60 -0.64 3.75
N ILE A 79 15.38 -1.67 3.41
CA ILE A 79 14.87 -2.88 2.74
C ILE A 79 13.83 -3.55 3.64
N TYR A 80 14.15 -3.79 4.91
CA TYR A 80 13.22 -4.42 5.86
C TYR A 80 11.91 -3.62 5.99
N GLU A 81 12.01 -2.30 6.17
CA GLU A 81 10.83 -1.42 6.27
C GLU A 81 9.97 -1.38 4.99
N SER A 82 10.59 -1.56 3.82
CA SER A 82 9.92 -1.61 2.51
C SER A 82 9.24 -2.97 2.29
N GLU A 83 9.92 -4.07 2.63
CA GLU A 83 9.39 -5.42 2.51
C GLU A 83 8.18 -5.62 3.43
N GLN A 84 8.25 -5.14 4.66
CA GLN A 84 7.14 -5.24 5.60
C GLN A 84 5.90 -4.49 5.08
N LEU A 85 6.08 -3.29 4.53
CA LEU A 85 4.99 -2.56 3.90
C LEU A 85 4.44 -3.28 2.66
N SER A 86 5.32 -3.86 1.85
CA SER A 86 4.93 -4.58 0.64
C SER A 86 4.09 -5.81 0.98
N CYS A 87 4.47 -6.57 2.00
CA CYS A 87 3.72 -7.71 2.51
C CYS A 87 2.32 -7.29 3.01
N ASP A 88 2.25 -6.27 3.86
CA ASP A 88 0.97 -5.78 4.40
C ASP A 88 0.04 -5.33 3.26
N LEU A 89 0.58 -4.61 2.28
CA LEU A 89 -0.19 -4.09 1.15
C LEU A 89 -0.68 -5.23 0.24
N GLU A 90 0.17 -6.23 -0.03
CA GLU A 90 -0.17 -7.38 -0.86
C GLU A 90 -1.24 -8.27 -0.23
N GLU A 91 -1.17 -8.52 1.08
CA GLU A 91 -2.21 -9.24 1.82
C GLU A 91 -3.58 -8.54 1.65
N LYS A 92 -3.61 -7.21 1.82
CA LYS A 92 -4.85 -6.44 1.72
C LYS A 92 -5.39 -6.34 0.29
N LEU A 93 -4.51 -6.17 -0.71
CA LEU A 93 -4.90 -6.24 -2.12
C LEU A 93 -5.54 -7.60 -2.43
N ASN A 94 -4.96 -8.69 -1.94
CA ASN A 94 -5.51 -10.03 -2.14
C ASN A 94 -6.87 -10.20 -1.45
N HIS A 95 -7.08 -9.63 -0.26
CA HIS A 95 -8.39 -9.64 0.38
C HIS A 95 -9.45 -8.90 -0.44
N ILE A 96 -9.14 -7.70 -0.94
CA ILE A 96 -10.06 -6.92 -1.79
C ILE A 96 -10.38 -7.68 -3.07
N ARG A 97 -9.35 -8.24 -3.74
CA ARG A 97 -9.54 -9.05 -4.97
C ARG A 97 -10.43 -10.26 -4.73
N LYS A 98 -10.20 -11.01 -3.64
CA LYS A 98 -11.03 -12.16 -3.27
C LYS A 98 -12.47 -11.75 -3.01
N TYR A 99 -12.68 -10.66 -2.28
CA TYR A 99 -14.03 -10.15 -2.01
C TYR A 99 -14.74 -9.78 -3.30
N MET A 100 -14.09 -9.02 -4.18
CA MET A 100 -14.67 -8.63 -5.47
C MET A 100 -14.99 -9.84 -6.36
N PHE A 101 -14.13 -10.86 -6.37
CA PHE A 101 -14.37 -12.11 -7.13
C PHE A 101 -15.61 -12.88 -6.64
N ILE A 102 -15.98 -12.74 -5.36
CA ILE A 102 -17.19 -13.39 -4.80
C ILE A 102 -18.46 -12.60 -5.16
N VAL A 103 -18.35 -11.29 -5.41
CA VAL A 103 -19.50 -10.42 -5.68
C VAL A 103 -19.81 -10.29 -7.17
N GLU A 104 -18.83 -10.46 -8.06
CA GLU A 104 -19.03 -10.52 -9.52
C GLU A 104 -19.63 -11.85 -9.99
#